data_AF-A0A822AUR5-F1
#
_entry.id   AF-A0A822AUR5-F1
#
_cell.length_a   1.000
_cell.length_b   1.000
_cell.length_c   1.000
_cell.angle_alpha   90.00
_cell.angle_beta   90.00
_cell.angle_gamma   90.00
#
_symmetry.space_group_name_H-M   'P 1'
#
loop_
_entity.id
_entity.type
_entity.pdbx_description
1 polymer ?
#
loop_
_entity_poly.entity_id
_entity_poly.type
_entity_poly.pdbx_seq_one_letter_code
_entity_poly.pdbx_strand_id
1 'polypeptide(L)'
;IPESNLTEPDQSTLSVDQWNLLSNLVHHFDENSGYAFVERFIEEQNRLPLKLRFKYSSVYDFFTSMKSNIQLVFEKNLDFFSLSDHDRTTLLRYIVEYTPSIAGMFILCQYKLFDYPSFNNSAEMIFHPSATIFTKRVIDQLDPDNTFIKLILSILAFSAINYNIYRKNIQIGFINIKAILPIQDMYTDLTWRYLVYKYGHHQAVIRFLNLLSCLFSVTGAIIEEHES
;
A
#
# COMPACT_ATOMS: atom_id res chain seq x y z
N ILE A 1 -9.61 -28.86 5.66
CA ILE A 1 -10.88 -28.71 4.92
C ILE A 1 -12.00 -29.12 5.85
N PRO A 2 -12.81 -28.20 6.37
CA PRO A 2 -14.14 -28.53 6.84
C PRO A 2 -15.16 -28.15 5.76
N GLU A 3 -15.89 -29.17 5.32
CA GLU A 3 -17.13 -29.03 4.55
C GLU A 3 -18.19 -28.36 5.44
N SER A 4 -18.65 -27.19 5.06
CA SER A 4 -19.85 -26.57 5.64
C SER A 4 -20.75 -26.05 4.52
N ASN A 5 -21.80 -26.83 4.24
CA ASN A 5 -23.13 -26.46 3.74
C ASN A 5 -23.23 -25.41 2.62
N LEU A 6 -23.20 -25.92 1.39
CA LEU A 6 -23.59 -25.26 0.13
C LEU A 6 -25.12 -25.11 -0.01
N THR A 7 -25.78 -24.25 0.79
CA THR A 7 -27.21 -23.92 0.59
C THR A 7 -27.61 -22.47 0.90
N GLU A 8 -26.65 -21.54 0.94
CA GLU A 8 -26.97 -20.12 0.71
C GLU A 8 -26.65 -19.80 -0.76
N PRO A 9 -27.54 -19.15 -1.53
CA PRO A 9 -27.16 -18.65 -2.84
C PRO A 9 -25.99 -17.71 -2.62
N ASP A 10 -24.88 -17.96 -3.32
CA ASP A 10 -23.65 -17.19 -3.24
C ASP A 10 -24.01 -15.71 -3.44
N GLN A 11 -24.18 -14.96 -2.35
CA GLN A 11 -24.51 -13.53 -2.35
C GLN A 11 -23.29 -12.70 -2.76
N SER A 12 -22.36 -13.31 -3.50
CA SER A 12 -21.18 -12.65 -3.97
C SER A 12 -21.57 -11.56 -4.97
N THR A 13 -21.34 -10.32 -4.58
CA THR A 13 -21.41 -9.16 -5.49
C THR A 13 -20.26 -9.14 -6.51
N LEU A 14 -19.35 -10.11 -6.43
CA LEU A 14 -18.21 -10.32 -7.30
C LEU A 14 -18.51 -11.41 -8.34
N SER A 15 -18.28 -11.10 -9.61
CA SER A 15 -18.27 -12.08 -10.70
C SER A 15 -17.05 -13.01 -10.62
N VAL A 16 -17.07 -14.12 -11.38
CA VAL A 16 -15.93 -15.05 -11.48
C VAL A 16 -14.65 -14.34 -11.93
N ASP A 17 -14.75 -13.44 -12.91
CA ASP A 17 -13.61 -12.68 -13.41
C ASP A 17 -13.04 -11.74 -12.34
N GLN A 18 -13.91 -11.13 -11.53
CA GLN A 18 -13.50 -10.28 -10.42
C GLN A 18 -12.85 -11.08 -9.29
N TRP A 19 -13.32 -12.29 -9.01
CA TRP A 19 -12.66 -13.21 -8.08
C TRP A 19 -11.26 -13.61 -8.56
N ASN A 20 -11.13 -13.92 -9.85
CA ASN A 20 -9.85 -14.24 -10.46
C ASN A 20 -8.89 -13.04 -10.38
N LEU A 21 -9.37 -11.85 -10.72
CA LEU A 21 -8.59 -10.61 -10.63
C LEU A 21 -8.12 -10.34 -9.20
N LEU A 22 -9.03 -10.48 -8.21
CA LEU A 22 -8.70 -10.30 -6.80
C LEU A 22 -7.66 -11.32 -6.31
N SER A 23 -7.84 -12.59 -6.66
CA SER A 23 -6.93 -13.67 -6.29
C SER A 23 -5.53 -13.44 -6.89
N ASN A 24 -5.47 -13.09 -8.18
CA ASN A 24 -4.22 -12.79 -8.87
C ASN A 24 -3.52 -11.59 -8.23
N LEU A 25 -4.27 -10.52 -7.92
CA LEU A 25 -3.74 -9.36 -7.22
C LEU A 25 -3.15 -9.74 -5.86
N VAL A 26 -3.92 -10.49 -5.05
CA VAL A 26 -3.50 -10.89 -3.69
C VAL A 26 -2.23 -11.72 -3.75
N HIS A 27 -2.20 -12.73 -4.62
CA HIS A 27 -1.04 -13.60 -4.85
C HIS A 27 0.18 -12.81 -5.30
N HIS A 28 0.00 -11.91 -6.26
CA HIS A 28 1.05 -11.06 -6.79
C HIS A 28 1.68 -10.18 -5.72
N PHE A 29 0.85 -9.57 -4.87
CA PHE A 29 1.34 -8.82 -3.72
C PHE A 29 2.02 -9.75 -2.71
N ASP A 30 1.48 -10.92 -2.38
CA ASP A 30 2.13 -11.82 -1.42
C ASP A 30 3.51 -12.31 -1.88
N GLU A 31 3.68 -12.54 -3.18
CA GLU A 31 4.97 -12.93 -3.75
C GLU A 31 6.00 -11.79 -3.77
N ASN A 32 5.56 -10.53 -3.92
CA ASN A 32 6.46 -9.42 -4.24
C ASN A 32 6.50 -8.28 -3.19
N SER A 33 5.53 -8.20 -2.26
CA SER A 33 5.37 -7.08 -1.29
C SER A 33 6.49 -6.96 -0.26
N GLY A 34 7.35 -7.98 -0.17
CA GLY A 34 8.41 -8.04 0.82
C GLY A 34 7.95 -8.52 2.20
N TYR A 35 6.78 -9.16 2.34
CA TYR A 35 6.39 -9.78 3.61
C TYR A 35 7.42 -10.78 4.12
N ALA A 36 7.89 -11.69 3.25
CA ALA A 36 8.96 -12.62 3.60
C ALA A 36 10.28 -11.91 3.99
N PHE A 37 10.53 -10.71 3.45
CA PHE A 37 11.67 -9.88 3.84
C PHE A 37 11.48 -9.30 5.25
N VAL A 38 10.29 -8.81 5.58
CA VAL A 38 9.97 -8.24 6.89
C VAL A 38 9.97 -9.32 7.98
N GLU A 39 9.40 -10.50 7.69
CA GLU A 39 9.45 -11.66 8.58
C GLU A 39 10.89 -12.06 8.88
N ARG A 40 11.72 -12.19 7.84
CA ARG A 40 13.15 -12.50 8.00
C ARG A 40 13.88 -11.44 8.81
N PHE A 41 13.63 -10.16 8.53
CA PHE A 41 14.21 -9.07 9.30
C PHE A 41 13.85 -9.19 10.79
N ILE A 42 12.58 -9.41 11.11
CA ILE A 42 12.12 -9.56 12.50
C ILE A 42 12.75 -10.79 13.16
N GLU A 43 12.83 -11.92 12.46
CA GLU A 43 13.51 -13.13 12.95
C GLU A 43 14.99 -12.88 13.26
N GLU A 44 15.70 -12.22 12.35
CA GLU A 44 17.11 -11.86 12.52
C GLU A 44 17.29 -10.93 13.73
N GLN A 45 16.44 -9.92 13.87
CA GLN A 45 16.45 -9.03 15.04
C GLN A 45 16.14 -9.80 16.32
N ASN A 46 15.20 -10.74 16.31
CA ASN A 46 14.85 -11.52 17.49
C ASN A 46 15.95 -12.51 17.91
N ARG A 47 16.82 -12.95 16.99
CA ARG A 47 17.99 -13.77 17.31
C ARG A 47 19.12 -12.98 18.00
N LEU A 48 19.13 -11.66 17.88
CA LEU A 48 20.12 -10.81 18.52
C LEU A 48 19.82 -10.56 20.01
N PRO A 49 20.84 -10.33 20.85
CA PRO A 49 20.65 -9.80 22.21
C PRO A 49 19.84 -8.50 22.20
N LEU A 50 18.99 -8.28 23.21
CA LEU A 50 18.08 -7.11 23.28
C LEU A 50 18.76 -5.77 22.98
N LYS A 51 19.99 -5.56 23.47
CA LYS A 51 20.75 -4.31 23.28
C LYS A 51 21.25 -4.09 21.84
N LEU A 52 21.25 -5.13 21.01
CA LEU A 52 21.71 -5.13 19.62
C LEU A 52 20.57 -5.13 18.60
N ARG A 53 19.31 -5.33 19.04
CA ARG A 53 18.15 -5.30 18.16
C ARG A 53 17.87 -3.90 17.64
N PHE A 54 17.39 -3.81 16.40
CA PHE A 54 16.86 -2.61 15.75
C PHE A 54 17.79 -1.41 15.84
N LYS A 55 19.10 -1.61 15.61
CA LYS A 55 20.06 -0.51 15.52
C LYS A 55 19.75 0.37 14.32
N TYR A 56 20.12 1.65 14.42
CA TYR A 56 19.93 2.65 13.37
C TYR A 56 20.26 2.11 11.97
N SER A 57 21.45 1.55 11.76
CA SER A 57 21.86 1.01 10.46
C SER A 57 20.91 -0.08 9.95
N SER A 58 20.59 -1.06 10.79
CA SER A 58 19.66 -2.15 10.41
C SER A 58 18.26 -1.65 10.06
N VAL A 59 17.76 -0.63 10.77
CA VAL A 59 16.44 -0.06 10.52
C VAL A 59 16.46 0.82 9.26
N TYR A 60 17.54 1.56 9.04
CA TYR A 60 17.75 2.33 7.81
C TYR A 60 17.82 1.43 6.56
N ASP A 61 18.59 0.34 6.64
CA ASP A 61 18.68 -0.67 5.59
C ASP A 61 17.31 -1.31 5.33
N PHE A 62 16.56 -1.60 6.40
CA PHE A 62 15.19 -2.11 6.32
C PHE A 62 14.27 -1.18 5.52
N PHE A 63 14.24 0.13 5.82
CA PHE A 63 13.42 1.09 5.07
C PHE A 63 13.84 1.20 3.60
N THR A 64 15.15 1.18 3.33
CA THR A 64 15.69 1.23 1.97
C THR A 64 15.26 -0.01 1.17
N SER A 65 15.43 -1.21 1.73
CA SER A 65 15.02 -2.46 1.08
C SER A 65 13.51 -2.58 0.92
N MET A 66 12.72 -2.09 1.89
CA MET A 66 11.27 -2.08 1.80
C MET A 66 10.79 -1.28 0.58
N LYS A 67 11.35 -0.08 0.37
CA LYS A 67 11.03 0.75 -0.80
C LYS A 67 11.27 -0.01 -2.12
N SER A 68 12.40 -0.71 -2.24
CA SER A 68 12.71 -1.52 -3.42
C SER A 68 11.75 -2.69 -3.61
N ASN A 69 11.35 -3.39 -2.53
CA ASN A 69 10.40 -4.49 -2.63
C ASN A 69 9.01 -4.00 -3.07
N ILE A 70 8.53 -2.88 -2.52
CA ILE A 70 7.25 -2.31 -2.92
C ILE A 70 7.28 -1.88 -4.39
N GLN A 71 8.38 -1.31 -4.87
CA GLN A 71 8.54 -0.98 -6.29
C GLN A 71 8.38 -2.21 -7.19
N LEU A 72 8.96 -3.36 -6.82
CA LEU A 72 8.87 -4.61 -7.58
C LEU A 72 7.42 -5.11 -7.74
N VAL A 73 6.55 -4.85 -6.75
CA VAL A 73 5.12 -5.19 -6.86
C VAL A 73 4.50 -4.50 -8.07
N PHE A 74 4.80 -3.23 -8.29
CA PHE A 74 4.21 -2.47 -9.39
C PHE A 74 4.87 -2.78 -10.73
N GLU A 75 6.19 -2.96 -10.75
CA GLU A 75 6.92 -3.32 -11.98
C GLU A 75 6.45 -4.63 -12.60
N LYS A 76 6.02 -5.58 -11.76
CA LYS A 76 5.59 -6.91 -12.21
C LYS A 76 4.06 -7.05 -12.35
N ASN A 77 3.29 -6.00 -12.09
CA ASN A 77 1.83 -6.05 -12.19
C ASN A 77 1.38 -6.21 -13.67
N LEU A 78 0.46 -7.13 -13.95
CA LEU A 78 0.03 -7.42 -15.33
C LEU A 78 -0.69 -6.25 -16.00
N ASP A 79 -1.53 -5.52 -15.26
CA ASP A 79 -2.23 -4.35 -15.79
C ASP A 79 -1.23 -3.23 -16.10
N PHE A 80 -0.18 -3.12 -15.30
CA PHE A 80 0.94 -2.23 -15.59
C PHE A 80 1.65 -2.58 -16.90
N PHE A 81 1.83 -3.87 -17.22
CA PHE A 81 2.42 -4.31 -18.49
C PHE A 81 1.56 -4.00 -19.72
N SER A 82 0.25 -3.80 -19.54
CA SER A 82 -0.66 -3.45 -20.64
C SER A 82 -0.45 -2.02 -21.18
N LEU A 83 0.24 -1.17 -20.41
CA LEU A 83 0.59 0.21 -20.78
C LEU A 83 1.82 0.27 -21.72
N SER A 84 1.96 1.38 -22.45
CA SER A 84 3.13 1.62 -23.30
C SER A 84 4.41 1.78 -22.47
N ASP A 85 5.58 1.48 -23.04
CA ASP A 85 6.88 1.64 -22.36
C ASP A 85 7.09 3.03 -21.74
N HIS A 86 6.63 4.06 -22.46
CA HIS A 86 6.69 5.45 -22.01
C HIS A 86 5.77 5.70 -20.82
N ASP A 87 4.51 5.25 -20.90
CA ASP A 87 3.53 5.39 -19.82
C ASP A 87 3.97 4.63 -18.57
N ARG A 88 4.48 3.41 -18.74
CA ARG A 88 5.02 2.59 -17.64
C ARG A 88 6.16 3.30 -16.93
N THR A 89 7.19 3.70 -17.66
CA THR A 89 8.37 4.36 -17.06
C THR A 89 7.97 5.63 -16.32
N THR A 90 7.04 6.40 -16.90
CA THR A 90 6.58 7.66 -16.32
C THR A 90 5.70 7.42 -15.09
N LEU A 91 4.77 6.47 -15.15
CA LEU A 91 3.90 6.08 -14.04
C LEU A 91 4.71 5.49 -12.88
N LEU A 92 5.67 4.59 -13.16
CA LEU A 92 6.52 3.98 -12.15
C LEU A 92 7.27 5.02 -11.33
N ARG A 93 7.82 6.04 -11.99
CA ARG A 93 8.51 7.15 -11.32
C ARG A 93 7.61 7.82 -10.28
N TYR A 94 6.32 8.00 -10.60
CA TYR A 94 5.35 8.60 -9.68
C TYR A 94 4.89 7.63 -8.59
N ILE A 95 4.67 6.36 -8.95
CA ILE A 95 4.35 5.32 -7.99
C ILE A 95 5.42 5.27 -6.90
N VAL A 96 6.71 5.23 -7.27
CA VAL A 96 7.85 5.12 -6.36
C VAL A 96 8.03 6.34 -5.44
N GLU A 97 7.49 7.50 -5.83
CA GLU A 97 7.52 8.71 -5.01
C GLU A 97 6.50 8.65 -3.86
N TYR A 98 5.26 8.22 -4.13
CA TYR A 98 4.15 8.36 -3.16
C TYR A 98 3.65 7.04 -2.56
N THR A 99 3.65 5.97 -3.35
CA THR A 99 3.00 4.70 -2.95
C THR A 99 3.81 3.90 -1.93
N PRO A 100 5.17 3.85 -1.99
CA PRO A 100 5.98 3.16 -0.99
C PRO A 100 5.79 3.64 0.43
N SER A 101 5.54 4.94 0.66
CA SER A 101 5.31 5.46 2.00
C SER A 101 4.06 4.84 2.62
N ILE A 102 2.96 4.84 1.88
CA ILE A 102 1.68 4.27 2.34
C ILE A 102 1.79 2.74 2.48
N ALA A 103 2.36 2.06 1.48
CA ALA A 103 2.63 0.62 1.55
C ALA A 103 3.51 0.24 2.75
N GLY A 104 4.52 1.07 3.04
CA GLY A 104 5.38 0.90 4.21
C GLY A 104 4.63 1.06 5.51
N MET A 105 3.74 2.05 5.63
CA MET A 105 2.87 2.20 6.82
C MET A 105 2.04 0.95 7.09
N PHE A 106 1.48 0.33 6.05
CA PHE A 106 0.75 -0.94 6.19
C PHE A 106 1.62 -2.07 6.70
N ILE A 107 2.84 -2.21 6.18
CA ILE A 107 3.81 -3.22 6.67
C ILE A 107 4.14 -2.95 8.14
N LEU A 108 4.46 -1.70 8.50
CA LEU A 108 4.78 -1.33 9.89
C LEU A 108 3.62 -1.65 10.84
N CYS A 109 2.37 -1.40 10.40
CA CYS A 109 1.15 -1.74 11.12
C CYS A 109 1.00 -3.26 11.32
N GLN A 110 1.07 -4.03 10.24
CA GLN A 110 0.83 -5.47 10.24
C GLN A 110 1.80 -6.23 11.17
N TYR A 111 3.07 -5.83 11.18
CA TYR A 111 4.10 -6.43 12.01
C TYR A 111 4.31 -5.72 13.36
N LYS A 112 3.50 -4.68 13.63
CA LYS A 112 3.56 -3.89 14.87
C LYS A 112 4.98 -3.41 15.18
N LEU A 113 5.70 -2.97 14.16
CA LEU A 113 7.13 -2.64 14.31
C LEU A 113 7.35 -1.45 15.26
N PHE A 114 6.38 -0.55 15.35
CA PHE A 114 6.42 0.56 16.31
C PHE A 114 6.18 0.15 17.78
N ASP A 115 5.70 -1.06 18.05
CA ASP A 115 5.56 -1.58 19.42
C ASP A 115 6.93 -1.93 20.02
N TYR A 116 7.98 -2.06 19.19
CA TYR A 116 9.35 -2.24 19.64
C TYR A 116 9.99 -0.87 19.92
N PRO A 117 10.30 -0.52 21.19
CA PRO A 117 10.83 0.81 21.53
C PRO A 117 12.14 1.14 20.80
N SER A 118 13.00 0.14 20.60
CA SER A 118 14.27 0.31 19.86
C SER A 118 14.06 0.58 18.37
N PHE A 119 13.03 -0.03 17.75
CA PHE A 119 12.69 0.27 16.36
C PHE A 119 12.15 1.69 16.25
N ASN A 120 11.23 2.07 17.15
CA ASN A 120 10.68 3.43 17.20
C ASN A 120 11.78 4.48 17.34
N ASN A 121 12.70 4.30 18.30
CA ASN A 121 13.80 5.25 18.50
C ASN A 121 14.68 5.38 17.25
N SER A 122 14.98 4.27 16.58
CA SER A 122 15.74 4.31 15.32
C SER A 122 14.96 4.99 14.20
N ALA A 123 13.65 4.78 14.09
CA ALA A 123 12.81 5.44 13.11
C ALA A 123 12.73 6.97 13.34
N GLU A 124 12.63 7.41 14.60
CA GLU A 124 12.65 8.84 14.97
C GLU A 124 13.97 9.51 14.58
N MET A 125 15.09 8.78 14.69
CA MET A 125 16.40 9.27 14.23
C MET A 125 16.51 9.37 12.70
N ILE A 126 15.81 8.52 11.95
CA ILE A 126 15.86 8.49 10.49
C ILE A 126 14.94 9.55 9.87
N PHE A 127 13.69 9.66 10.34
CA PHE A 127 12.64 10.47 9.70
C PHE A 127 12.21 11.71 10.51
N HIS A 128 12.86 11.99 11.64
CA HIS A 128 12.43 12.97 12.64
C HIS A 128 11.26 12.49 13.53
N PRO A 129 11.20 12.90 14.82
CA PRO A 129 10.13 12.52 15.73
C PRO A 129 8.72 12.90 15.26
N SER A 130 8.55 14.06 14.62
CA SER A 130 7.24 14.51 14.13
C SER A 130 6.67 13.58 13.05
N ALA A 131 7.49 13.17 12.08
CA ALA A 131 7.07 12.25 11.03
C ALA A 131 6.74 10.86 11.61
N THR A 132 7.48 10.42 12.63
CA THR A 132 7.22 9.14 13.31
C THR A 132 5.90 9.18 14.08
N ILE A 133 5.62 10.27 14.80
CA ILE A 133 4.34 10.48 15.50
C ILE A 133 3.18 10.51 14.49
N PHE A 134 3.34 11.24 13.39
CA PHE A 134 2.36 11.27 12.31
C PHE A 134 2.10 9.87 11.75
N THR A 135 3.16 9.14 11.43
CA THR A 135 3.09 7.77 10.90
C THR A 135 2.33 6.84 11.83
N LYS A 136 2.59 6.88 13.14
CA LYS A 136 1.84 6.10 14.13
C LYS A 136 0.35 6.42 14.13
N ARG A 137 -0.01 7.70 14.13
CA ARG A 137 -1.42 8.14 14.07
C ARG A 137 -2.13 7.67 12.81
N VAL A 138 -1.42 7.63 11.69
CA VAL A 138 -1.95 7.10 10.43
C VAL A 138 -2.15 5.60 10.55
N ILE A 139 -1.14 4.86 11.02
CA ILE A 139 -1.18 3.41 11.23
C ILE A 139 -2.37 2.99 12.11
N ASP A 140 -2.64 3.72 13.19
CA ASP A 140 -3.76 3.44 14.10
C ASP A 140 -5.14 3.56 13.44
N GLN A 141 -5.23 4.23 12.27
CA GLN A 141 -6.45 4.41 11.49
C GLN A 141 -6.55 3.45 10.30
N LEU A 142 -5.49 2.67 10.02
CA LEU A 142 -5.48 1.76 8.88
C LEU A 142 -6.39 0.55 9.14
N ASP A 143 -7.04 0.11 8.09
CA ASP A 143 -7.87 -1.10 8.13
C ASP A 143 -6.97 -2.34 8.28
N PRO A 144 -7.25 -3.27 9.21
CA PRO A 144 -6.45 -4.49 9.36
C PRO A 144 -6.60 -5.47 8.19
N ASP A 145 -7.55 -5.26 7.29
CA ASP A 145 -7.78 -6.14 6.15
C ASP A 145 -6.71 -6.02 5.07
N ASN A 146 -5.80 -7.00 5.03
CA ASN A 146 -4.71 -7.04 4.07
C ASN A 146 -5.18 -7.05 2.61
N THR A 147 -6.28 -7.72 2.29
CA THR A 147 -6.79 -7.74 0.90
C THR A 147 -7.29 -6.36 0.50
N PHE A 148 -8.00 -5.68 1.39
CA PHE A 148 -8.45 -4.31 1.16
C PHE A 148 -7.26 -3.38 0.95
N ILE A 149 -6.22 -3.47 1.79
CA ILE A 149 -4.99 -2.69 1.65
C ILE A 149 -4.37 -2.84 0.24
N LYS A 150 -4.20 -4.08 -0.24
CA LYS A 150 -3.60 -4.35 -1.55
C LYS A 150 -4.41 -3.72 -2.69
N LEU A 151 -5.74 -3.80 -2.61
CA LEU A 151 -6.64 -3.15 -3.56
C LEU A 151 -6.44 -1.63 -3.57
N ILE A 152 -6.30 -1.02 -2.39
CA ILE A 152 -6.05 0.42 -2.27
C ILE A 152 -4.69 0.82 -2.83
N LEU A 153 -3.65 0.04 -2.57
CA LEU A 153 -2.32 0.28 -3.13
C LEU A 153 -2.36 0.24 -4.67
N SER A 154 -3.15 -0.65 -5.27
CA SER A 154 -3.38 -0.62 -6.72
C SER A 154 -4.10 0.65 -7.17
N ILE A 155 -5.18 1.07 -6.51
CA ILE A 155 -5.89 2.32 -6.85
C ILE A 155 -4.92 3.51 -6.78
N LEU A 156 -4.15 3.62 -5.70
CA LEU A 156 -3.20 4.72 -5.50
C LEU A 156 -2.10 4.72 -6.56
N ALA A 157 -1.57 3.55 -6.90
CA ALA A 157 -0.54 3.42 -7.92
C ALA A 157 -1.01 3.95 -9.27
N PHE A 158 -2.23 3.60 -9.70
CA PHE A 158 -2.81 4.13 -10.95
C PHE A 158 -3.36 5.56 -10.82
N SER A 159 -3.54 6.07 -9.59
CA SER A 159 -3.87 7.47 -9.31
C SER A 159 -2.65 8.39 -9.23
N ALA A 160 -1.43 7.85 -9.19
CA ALA A 160 -0.18 8.58 -8.91
C ALA A 160 0.06 9.77 -9.87
N ILE A 161 -0.49 9.72 -11.08
CA ILE A 161 -0.38 10.78 -12.08
C ILE A 161 -1.12 12.05 -11.65
N ASN A 162 -2.24 11.92 -10.92
CA ASN A 162 -3.07 13.05 -10.53
C ASN A 162 -2.44 13.91 -9.43
N TYR A 163 -1.53 13.34 -8.62
CA TYR A 163 -0.82 14.07 -7.56
C TYR A 163 0.07 15.18 -8.11
N ASN A 164 0.59 15.03 -9.33
CA ASN A 164 1.49 16.00 -9.95
C ASN A 164 0.80 17.02 -10.86
N ILE A 165 -0.51 16.89 -11.13
CA ILE A 165 -1.28 17.96 -11.82
C ILE A 165 -1.20 19.28 -11.04
N TYR A 166 -0.99 19.21 -9.72
CA TYR A 166 -0.85 20.38 -8.84
C TYR A 166 0.59 20.89 -8.69
N ARG A 167 1.61 20.16 -9.14
CA ARG A 167 3.01 20.64 -9.15
C ARG A 167 3.25 21.49 -10.39
N LYS A 168 3.35 22.81 -10.21
CA LYS A 168 3.46 23.84 -11.27
C LYS A 168 4.62 23.71 -12.27
N ASN A 169 5.56 22.77 -12.10
CA ASN A 169 6.81 22.73 -12.88
C ASN A 169 7.15 21.37 -13.52
N ILE A 170 6.29 20.36 -13.46
CA ILE A 170 6.56 19.09 -14.12
C ILE A 170 5.94 19.13 -15.51
N GLN A 171 6.77 19.14 -16.55
CA GLN A 171 6.33 18.72 -17.88
C GLN A 171 5.91 17.25 -17.75
N ILE A 172 4.61 17.03 -17.49
CA ILE A 172 4.02 15.70 -17.58
C ILE A 172 4.13 15.36 -19.06
N GLY A 173 5.11 14.51 -19.41
CA GLY A 173 5.13 13.87 -20.72
C GLY A 173 3.74 13.29 -20.95
N PHE A 174 3.20 13.42 -22.17
CA PHE A 174 1.82 13.04 -22.47
C PHE A 174 1.56 11.58 -22.11
N ILE A 175 1.11 11.34 -20.88
CA ILE A 175 0.67 10.03 -20.43
C ILE A 175 -0.71 9.79 -21.01
N ASN A 176 -0.92 8.57 -21.51
CA ASN A 176 -2.24 8.17 -21.99
C ASN A 176 -3.18 7.91 -20.81
N ILE A 177 -3.74 8.98 -20.24
CA ILE A 177 -4.74 8.93 -19.15
C ILE A 177 -5.93 8.04 -19.53
N LYS A 178 -6.29 7.96 -20.83
CA LYS A 178 -7.38 7.09 -21.31
C LYS A 178 -7.09 5.60 -21.17
N ALA A 179 -5.82 5.20 -21.10
CA ALA A 179 -5.42 3.82 -20.84
C ALA A 179 -5.34 3.50 -19.34
N ILE A 180 -5.05 4.51 -18.50
CA ILE A 180 -4.81 4.32 -17.07
C ILE A 180 -6.09 4.42 -16.24
N LEU A 181 -6.98 5.37 -16.56
CA LEU A 181 -8.26 5.54 -15.86
C LEU A 181 -9.10 4.26 -15.84
N PRO A 182 -9.24 3.50 -16.94
CA PRO A 182 -10.00 2.24 -16.91
C PRO A 182 -9.43 1.21 -15.92
N ILE A 183 -8.10 1.15 -15.76
CA ILE A 183 -7.45 0.25 -14.79
C ILE A 183 -7.75 0.72 -13.36
N GLN A 184 -7.65 2.03 -13.10
CA GLN A 184 -8.00 2.61 -11.81
C GLN A 184 -9.48 2.37 -11.45
N ASP A 185 -10.39 2.58 -12.40
CA ASP A 185 -11.83 2.38 -12.23
C ASP A 185 -12.15 0.91 -11.96
N MET A 186 -11.49 -0.02 -12.67
CA MET A 186 -11.60 -1.45 -12.43
C MET A 186 -11.23 -1.82 -10.99
N TYR A 187 -10.09 -1.35 -10.49
CA TYR A 187 -9.70 -1.60 -9.10
C TYR A 187 -10.63 -0.93 -8.08
N THR A 188 -11.20 0.24 -8.41
CA THR A 188 -12.16 0.95 -7.57
C THR A 188 -13.49 0.18 -7.45
N ASP A 189 -14.04 -0.30 -8.58
CA ASP A 189 -15.24 -1.15 -8.58
C ASP A 189 -14.99 -2.47 -7.85
N LEU A 190 -13.84 -3.11 -8.09
CA LEU A 190 -13.44 -4.34 -7.40
C LEU A 190 -13.36 -4.13 -5.88
N THR A 191 -12.78 -3.02 -5.45
CA THR A 191 -12.67 -2.65 -4.03
C THR A 191 -14.03 -2.46 -3.39
N TRP A 192 -14.91 -1.70 -4.05
CA TRP A 192 -16.24 -1.46 -3.54
C TRP A 192 -17.03 -2.77 -3.37
N ARG A 193 -17.03 -3.62 -4.41
CA ARG A 193 -17.70 -4.92 -4.38
C ARG A 193 -17.12 -5.84 -3.32
N TYR A 194 -15.80 -5.86 -3.16
CA TYR A 194 -15.14 -6.64 -2.13
C TYR A 194 -15.58 -6.20 -0.72
N LEU A 195 -15.61 -4.89 -0.46
CA LEU A 195 -16.04 -4.36 0.84
C LEU A 195 -17.51 -4.69 1.13
N VAL A 196 -18.40 -4.51 0.14
CA VAL A 196 -19.83 -4.84 0.28
C VAL A 196 -20.01 -6.34 0.54
N TYR A 197 -19.29 -7.20 -0.19
CA TYR A 197 -19.31 -8.65 0.01
C TYR A 197 -18.84 -9.03 1.42
N LYS A 198 -17.69 -8.52 1.86
CA LYS A 198 -17.05 -8.96 3.11
C LYS A 198 -17.68 -8.36 4.37
N TYR A 199 -18.14 -7.12 4.30
CA TYR A 199 -18.56 -6.35 5.48
C TYR A 199 -20.02 -5.89 5.45
N GLY A 200 -20.70 -6.04 4.31
CA GLY A 200 -22.01 -5.44 4.07
C GLY A 200 -21.94 -3.94 3.81
N HIS A 201 -23.01 -3.38 3.24
CA HIS A 201 -23.04 -2.00 2.73
C HIS A 201 -22.66 -0.93 3.77
N HIS A 202 -23.21 -1.00 4.98
CA HIS A 202 -22.97 0.03 5.99
C HIS A 202 -21.49 0.10 6.43
N GLN A 203 -20.88 -1.05 6.71
CA GLN A 203 -19.48 -1.12 7.10
C GLN A 203 -18.54 -0.84 5.92
N ALA A 204 -18.92 -1.22 4.70
CA ALA A 204 -18.19 -0.87 3.49
C ALA A 204 -18.03 0.65 3.34
N VAL A 205 -19.11 1.41 3.53
CA VAL A 205 -19.07 2.89 3.51
C VAL A 205 -18.12 3.44 4.59
N ILE A 206 -18.24 2.97 5.83
CA ILE A 206 -17.39 3.46 6.94
C ILE A 206 -15.90 3.21 6.65
N ARG A 207 -15.55 1.98 6.24
CA ARG A 207 -14.16 1.60 5.95
C ARG A 207 -13.59 2.41 4.77
N PHE A 208 -14.39 2.60 3.73
CA PHE A 208 -13.99 3.41 2.57
C PHE A 208 -13.77 4.88 2.96
N LEU A 209 -14.64 5.47 3.77
CA LEU A 209 -14.49 6.86 4.25
C LEU A 209 -13.28 7.03 5.17
N ASN A 210 -13.04 6.09 6.09
CA ASN A 210 -11.87 6.12 6.97
C ASN A 210 -10.57 6.08 6.16
N LEU A 211 -10.54 5.25 5.12
CA LEU A 211 -9.42 5.22 4.21
C LEU A 211 -9.23 6.57 3.49
N LEU A 212 -10.29 7.15 2.91
CA LEU A 212 -10.18 8.46 2.25
C LEU A 212 -9.62 9.52 3.21
N SER A 213 -10.09 9.54 4.46
CA SER A 213 -9.57 10.42 5.51
C SER A 213 -8.08 10.20 5.77
N CYS A 214 -7.65 8.93 5.84
CA CYS A 214 -6.25 8.56 5.97
C CYS A 214 -5.42 9.05 4.77
N LEU A 215 -5.89 8.82 3.54
CA LEU A 215 -5.19 9.23 2.31
C LEU A 215 -5.07 10.75 2.20
N PHE A 216 -6.11 11.50 2.55
CA PHE A 216 -6.05 12.96 2.60
C PHE A 216 -5.05 13.46 3.65
N SER A 217 -5.00 12.81 4.82
CA SER A 217 -4.04 13.16 5.87
C SER A 217 -2.59 12.95 5.40
N VAL A 218 -2.30 11.79 4.78
CA VAL A 218 -0.97 11.47 4.24
C VAL A 218 -0.60 12.42 3.11
N THR A 219 -1.53 12.68 2.19
CA THR A 219 -1.30 13.61 1.07
C THR A 219 -1.03 15.02 1.56
N GLY A 220 -1.78 15.51 2.55
CA GLY A 220 -1.57 16.82 3.16
C GLY A 220 -0.17 16.96 3.77
N ALA A 221 0.27 15.95 4.54
CA ALA A 221 1.61 15.95 5.14
C ALA A 221 2.73 15.97 4.08
N ILE A 222 2.56 15.22 2.98
CA ILE A 222 3.54 15.20 1.87
C ILE A 222 3.61 16.56 1.17
N ILE A 223 2.47 17.25 0.99
CA ILE A 223 2.45 18.58 0.38
C ILE A 223 3.16 19.60 1.29
N GLU A 224 2.89 19.59 2.60
CA GLU A 224 3.53 20.48 3.57
C GLU A 224 5.06 20.31 3.59
N GLU A 225 5.57 19.07 3.54
CA GLU A 225 7.01 18.79 3.51
C GLU A 225 7.69 19.29 2.21
N HIS A 226 6.96 19.33 1.09
CA HIS A 226 7.49 19.84 -0.18
C HIS A 226 7.47 21.38 -0.30
N GLU A 227 6.71 22.07 0.55
CA GLU A 227 6.63 23.54 0.57
C GLU A 227 7.56 24.19 1.62
N SER A 228 8.09 23.40 2.58
CA SER A 228 9.03 23.82 3.63
C SER A 228 10.50 23.72 3.22
#